data_AF-A0A814P1U9-F1
#
_entry.id   AF-A0A814P1U9-F1
#
_cell.length_a   1.000
_cell.length_b   1.000
_cell.length_c   1.000
_cell.angle_alpha   90.00
_cell.angle_beta   90.00
_cell.angle_gamma   90.00
#
_symmetry.space_group_name_H-M   'P 1'
#
loop_
_entity.id
_entity.type
_entity.pdbx_description
1 polymer ?
#
loop_
_entity_poly.entity_id
_entity_poly.type
_entity_poly.pdbx_seq_one_letter_code
_entity_poly.pdbx_strand_id
1 'polypeptide(L)'
;SESYMCETGSKVFEVIDIQLVMMEWGHGFRKWYKSRYQSMVKFFALLDYVVTDENCNVLDSANWETTWPGNIYWIKRINFRNNIC
;
A
#
# COMPACT_ATOMS: atom_id res chain seq x y z
N SER A 1 12.66 -10.52 2.57
CA SER A 1 12.44 -9.17 2.01
C SER A 1 10.95 -8.88 1.98
N GLU A 2 10.53 -7.63 1.88
CA GLU A 2 9.12 -7.22 1.82
C GLU A 2 8.38 -7.81 0.61
N SER A 3 9.09 -8.02 -0.51
CA SER A 3 8.54 -8.71 -1.68
C SER A 3 8.13 -10.16 -1.37
N TYR A 4 8.96 -10.89 -0.62
CA TYR A 4 8.65 -12.26 -0.19
C TYR A 4 7.43 -12.30 0.74
N MET A 5 7.28 -11.29 1.62
CA MET A 5 6.08 -11.15 2.44
C MET A 5 4.84 -10.93 1.57
N CYS A 6 4.90 -10.06 0.56
CA CYS A 6 3.78 -9.86 -0.37
C CYS A 6 3.45 -11.12 -1.21
N GLU A 7 4.45 -11.95 -1.52
CA GLU A 7 4.25 -13.18 -2.29
C GLU A 7 3.64 -14.32 -1.44
N THR A 8 3.90 -14.34 -0.13
CA THR A 8 3.53 -15.47 0.75
C THR A 8 2.52 -15.13 1.84
N GLY A 9 2.32 -13.83 2.10
CA GLY A 9 1.59 -13.30 3.24
C GLY A 9 0.12 -12.99 2.99
N SER A 10 -0.42 -13.26 1.79
CA SER A 10 -1.83 -13.00 1.47
C SER A 10 -2.79 -13.64 2.49
N LYS A 11 -2.56 -14.92 2.82
CA LYS A 11 -3.32 -15.64 3.84
C LYS A 11 -3.26 -14.99 5.22
N VAL A 12 -2.14 -14.37 5.59
CA VAL A 12 -1.99 -13.70 6.88
C VAL A 12 -2.87 -12.45 6.92
N PHE A 13 -2.92 -11.67 5.84
CA PHE A 13 -3.76 -10.47 5.72
C PHE A 13 -5.25 -10.78 5.56
N GLU A 14 -5.59 -11.99 5.12
CA GLU A 14 -6.97 -12.48 5.08
C GLU A 14 -7.44 -12.98 6.45
N VAL A 15 -6.57 -13.71 7.17
CA VAL A 15 -6.90 -14.29 8.49
C VAL A 15 -6.84 -13.23 9.59
N ILE A 16 -5.78 -12.44 9.61
CA ILE A 16 -5.63 -11.30 10.50
C ILE A 16 -6.25 -10.14 9.75
N ASP A 17 -7.43 -9.72 10.20
CA ASP A 17 -8.20 -8.64 9.59
C ASP A 17 -7.54 -7.28 9.82
N ILE A 18 -6.38 -7.07 9.17
CA ILE A 18 -5.61 -5.84 9.22
C ILE A 18 -6.40 -4.78 8.48
N GLN A 19 -6.70 -3.66 9.14
CA GLN A 19 -7.51 -2.58 8.54
C GLN A 19 -6.68 -1.46 7.94
N LEU A 20 -5.47 -1.29 8.48
CA LEU A 20 -4.60 -0.17 8.16
C LEU A 20 -3.15 -0.66 8.17
N VAL A 21 -2.41 -0.24 7.15
CA VAL A 21 -0.95 -0.37 7.10
C VAL A 21 -0.36 1.01 6.85
N MET A 22 0.48 1.45 7.79
CA MET A 22 1.32 2.63 7.61
C MET A 22 2.64 2.22 6.98
N MET A 23 3.10 2.96 5.98
CA MET A 23 4.32 2.64 5.27
C MET A 23 5.13 3.88 4.94
N GLU A 24 6.40 3.86 5.32
CA GLU A 24 7.39 4.81 4.81
C GLU A 24 7.73 4.44 3.35
N TRP A 25 7.34 5.31 2.44
CA TRP A 25 7.53 5.20 1.01
C TRP A 25 8.76 6.02 0.57
N GLY A 26 9.95 5.46 0.80
CA GLY A 26 11.24 6.12 0.61
C GLY A 26 11.37 6.92 -0.70
N HIS A 27 11.47 8.25 -0.58
CA HIS A 27 11.65 9.15 -1.71
C HIS A 27 13.03 8.89 -2.37
N GLY A 28 13.06 8.69 -3.69
CA GLY A 28 14.31 8.45 -4.44
C GLY A 28 14.72 6.98 -4.59
N PHE A 29 14.35 6.08 -3.68
CA PHE A 29 14.67 4.64 -3.76
C PHE A 29 13.75 3.86 -4.70
N ARG A 30 12.59 4.45 -5.04
CA ARG A 30 11.55 3.86 -5.90
C ARG A 30 12.06 3.40 -7.25
N LYS A 31 12.94 4.19 -7.87
CA LYS A 31 13.51 3.88 -9.19
C LYS A 31 14.51 2.73 -9.13
N TRP A 32 15.28 2.64 -8.03
CA TRP A 32 16.32 1.63 -7.84
C TRP A 32 15.73 0.26 -7.48
N TYR A 33 14.63 0.24 -6.72
CA TYR A 33 13.98 -1.00 -6.28
C TYR A 33 12.58 -1.17 -6.90
N LYS A 34 12.44 -0.82 -8.19
CA LYS A 34 11.14 -0.76 -8.87
C LYS A 34 10.31 -2.04 -8.74
N SER A 35 10.93 -3.21 -8.93
CA SER A 35 10.25 -4.50 -8.83
C SER A 35 9.64 -4.74 -7.44
N ARG A 36 10.38 -4.41 -6.38
CA ARG A 36 9.93 -4.54 -4.99
C ARG A 36 8.70 -3.68 -4.72
N TYR A 37 8.76 -2.39 -5.07
CA TYR A 37 7.63 -1.47 -4.87
C TYR A 37 6.42 -1.86 -5.72
N GLN A 38 6.64 -2.29 -6.97
CA GLN A 38 5.57 -2.78 -7.84
C GLN A 38 4.87 -4.01 -7.25
N SER A 39 5.61 -4.96 -6.66
CA SER A 39 5.02 -6.11 -5.98
C SER A 39 4.17 -5.70 -4.78
N MET A 40 4.61 -4.71 -4.00
CA MET A 40 3.81 -4.18 -2.87
C MET A 40 2.52 -3.52 -3.35
N VAL A 41 2.58 -2.65 -4.37
CA VAL A 41 1.37 -2.01 -4.92
C VAL A 41 0.38 -3.04 -5.44
N LYS A 42 0.86 -4.05 -6.17
CA LYS A 42 0.02 -5.15 -6.67
C LYS A 42 -0.61 -5.95 -5.53
N PHE A 43 0.15 -6.27 -4.50
CA PHE A 43 -0.32 -7.02 -3.35
C PHE A 43 -1.49 -6.34 -2.64
N PHE A 44 -1.33 -5.06 -2.28
CA PHE A 44 -2.41 -4.33 -1.60
C PHE A 44 -3.62 -4.08 -2.51
N ALA A 45 -3.41 -3.88 -3.81
CA ALA A 45 -4.52 -3.79 -4.77
C ALA A 45 -5.33 -5.10 -4.86
N LEU A 46 -4.67 -6.26 -4.84
CA LEU A 46 -5.33 -7.57 -4.83
C LEU A 46 -6.16 -7.83 -3.57
N LEU A 47 -5.74 -7.25 -2.43
CA LEU A 47 -6.44 -7.35 -1.16
C LEU A 47 -7.51 -6.27 -0.95
N ASP A 48 -7.83 -5.51 -2.00
CA ASP A 48 -8.81 -4.41 -1.99
C ASP A 48 -8.50 -3.30 -0.96
N TYR A 49 -7.22 -2.92 -0.87
CA TYR A 49 -6.81 -1.73 -0.13
C TYR A 49 -6.79 -0.50 -1.03
N VAL A 50 -7.09 0.64 -0.43
CA VAL A 50 -6.96 1.99 -0.99
C VAL A 50 -5.71 2.62 -0.41
N VAL A 51 -4.88 3.23 -1.24
CA VAL A 51 -3.70 3.99 -0.79
C VAL A 51 -4.05 5.47 -0.67
N THR A 52 -3.63 6.08 0.43
CA THR A 52 -3.88 7.50 0.73
C THR A 52 -2.62 8.18 1.27
N ASP A 53 -2.59 9.51 1.18
CA ASP A 53 -1.66 10.34 1.95
C ASP A 53 -2.16 10.56 3.39
N GLU A 54 -1.40 11.33 4.17
CA GLU A 54 -1.75 11.67 5.56
C GLU A 54 -3.03 12.51 5.72
N ASN A 55 -3.52 13.09 4.62
CA ASN A 55 -4.74 13.89 4.58
C ASN A 55 -5.92 13.10 3.99
N CYS A 56 -5.82 11.77 3.92
CA CYS A 56 -6.82 10.88 3.33
C CYS A 56 -7.08 11.10 1.82
N ASN A 57 -6.20 11.79 1.09
CA ASN A 57 -6.35 11.90 -0.35
C ASN A 57 -5.96 10.59 -1.01
N VAL A 58 -6.84 10.03 -1.84
CA VAL A 58 -6.56 8.80 -2.59
C VAL A 58 -5.43 9.04 -3.58
N LEU A 59 -4.40 8.19 -3.50
CA LEU A 59 -3.25 8.26 -4.37
C LEU A 59 -3.42 7.34 -5.58
N ASP A 60 -2.97 7.80 -6.73
CA ASP A 60 -3.03 7.01 -7.98
C ASP A 60 -1.96 5.91 -7.97
N SER A 61 -2.39 4.66 -7.89
CA SER A 61 -1.53 3.49 -7.90
C SER A 61 -0.90 3.17 -9.24
N ALA A 62 -1.29 3.82 -10.34
CA ALA A 62 -0.55 3.72 -11.60
C ALA A 62 0.73 4.58 -11.58
N ASN A 63 0.75 5.66 -10.79
CA ASN A 63 1.80 6.69 -10.80
C ASN A 63 2.66 6.72 -9.53
N TRP A 64 2.72 5.61 -8.79
CA TRP A 64 3.42 5.49 -7.51
C TRP A 64 4.93 5.82 -7.56
N GLU A 65 5.56 5.64 -8.72
CA GLU A 65 7.00 5.86 -8.92
C GLU A 65 7.40 7.33 -8.73
N THR A 66 6.50 8.26 -9.04
CA THR A 66 6.80 9.69 -9.14
C THR A 66 5.94 10.55 -8.22
N THR A 67 4.69 10.15 -7.95
CA THR A 67 3.70 11.04 -7.32
C THR A 67 3.51 10.82 -5.83
N TRP A 68 3.79 9.61 -5.32
CA TRP A 68 3.48 9.29 -3.93
C TRP A 68 4.42 10.01 -2.96
N PRO A 69 3.90 10.48 -1.81
CA PRO A 69 4.67 11.13 -0.76
C PRO A 69 5.56 10.12 0.00
N GLY A 70 6.36 10.62 0.94
CA GLY A 70 7.27 9.82 1.75
C GLY A 70 6.58 8.89 2.75
N ASN A 71 5.35 9.21 3.17
CA ASN A 71 4.54 8.36 4.04
C ASN A 71 3.20 8.10 3.37
N ILE A 72 2.77 6.85 3.32
CA ILE A 72 1.49 6.44 2.75
C ILE A 72 0.74 5.53 3.71
N TYR A 73 -0.57 5.48 3.51
CA TYR A 73 -1.49 4.67 4.30
C TYR A 73 -2.28 3.76 3.36
N TRP A 74 -2.19 2.46 3.57
CA TRP A 74 -3.05 1.48 2.91
C TRP A 74 -4.22 1.16 3.84
N ILE A 75 -5.43 1.48 3.39
CA ILE A 75 -6.67 1.31 4.16
C ILE A 75 -7.55 0.29 3.44
N LYS A 76 -8.03 -0.73 4.14
CA LYS A 76 -8.95 -1.72 3.57
C LYS A 76 -10.23 -1.01 3.10
N ARG A 77 -10.67 -1.22 1.85
CA ARG A 77 -11.72 -0.40 1.21
C ARG A 77 -13.02 -0.33 1.99
N ILE A 78 -13.41 -1.42 2.65
CA ILE A 78 -14.62 -1.46 3.49
C ILE A 78 -14.58 -0.37 4.58
N ASN A 79 -13.41 -0.09 5.14
CA ASN A 79 -13.24 0.89 6.20
C ASN A 79 -12.97 2.30 5.71
N PHE A 80 -12.41 2.45 4.51
CA PHE A 80 -12.36 3.74 3.81
C PHE A 80 -13.77 4.28 3.48
N ARG A 81 -14.81 3.44 3.52
CA ARG A 81 -16.21 3.89 3.41
C ARG A 81 -16.85 4.18 4.76
N ASN A 82 -16.20 3.78 5.85
CA ASN A 82 -16.72 3.85 7.22
C ASN A 82 -16.03 4.95 8.06
N ASN A 83 -15.39 5.95 7.43
CA ASN A 83 -14.78 7.13 8.04
C ASN A 83 -13.50 6.88 8.88
N ILE A 84 -12.67 5.87 8.57
CA ILE A 84 -11.27 5.89 9.05
C ILE A 84 -10.50 6.97 8.27
N CYS A 85 -10.73 6.90 6.97
CA CYS A 85 -10.95 7.97 6.03
C CYS A 85 -12.29 7.60 5.33
#